data_AF-B7QM78-F1
#
_entry.id   AF-B7QM78-F1
#
_cell.length_a   1.000
_cell.length_b   1.000
_cell.length_c   1.000
_cell.angle_alpha   90.00
_cell.angle_beta   90.00
_cell.angle_gamma   90.00
#
_symmetry.space_group_name_H-M   'P 1'
#
loop_
_entity.id
_entity.type
_entity.pdbx_description
1 polymer ?
#
loop_
_entity_poly.entity_id
_entity_poly.type
_entity_poly.pdbx_seq_one_letter_code
_entity_poly.pdbx_strand_id
1 'polypeptide(L)'
;MFDSYSPADSVLETGSSFLWSTRQEPPSYFFGTIHVPYTRVWDHVPENAKQAFGNADNVVFELDLMDPATISALATCQMLPEGLSLVDVLPRDLFERLKRHLDYVKVPVGWVQPESDRQK
;
A
#
# COMPACT_ATOMS: atom_id res chain seq x y z
N MET A 1 -29.33 -40.17 17.14
CA MET A 1 -29.45 -39.67 15.77
C MET A 1 -29.98 -38.25 15.88
N PHE A 2 -29.09 -37.29 16.09
CA PHE A 2 -29.43 -35.87 16.21
C PHE A 2 -28.92 -35.19 14.95
N ASP A 3 -29.85 -34.87 14.08
CA ASP A 3 -29.78 -33.87 13.02
C ASP A 3 -31.10 -33.10 13.15
N SER A 4 -31.23 -31.80 12.93
CA SER A 4 -30.32 -30.72 12.59
C SER A 4 -31.23 -29.49 12.52
N TYR A 5 -30.83 -28.36 13.09
CA TYR A 5 -31.07 -27.01 12.53
C TYR A 5 -30.47 -25.99 13.50
N SER A 6 -29.26 -25.53 13.18
CA SER A 6 -28.69 -24.33 13.80
C SER A 6 -29.15 -23.14 12.95
N PRO A 7 -29.80 -22.11 13.51
CA PRO A 7 -30.20 -20.93 12.78
C PRO A 7 -28.97 -20.03 12.60
N ALA A 8 -28.04 -20.44 11.74
CA ALA A 8 -26.90 -19.61 11.32
C ALA A 8 -27.14 -18.92 9.98
N ASP A 9 -28.33 -19.02 9.41
CA ASP A 9 -28.73 -18.29 8.20
C ASP A 9 -29.48 -16.99 8.57
N SER A 10 -28.74 -16.07 9.18
CA SER A 10 -29.08 -14.64 9.23
C SER A 10 -27.76 -13.91 9.44
N VAL A 11 -27.19 -13.21 8.47
CA VAL A 11 -27.76 -12.08 7.73
C VAL A 11 -26.97 -11.99 6.41
N LEU A 12 -27.64 -12.13 5.27
CA LEU A 12 -27.08 -11.63 4.01
C LEU A 12 -27.23 -10.11 4.05
N GLU A 13 -26.22 -9.40 4.57
CA GLU A 13 -26.05 -7.99 4.22
C GLU A 13 -25.80 -7.95 2.71
N THR A 14 -26.82 -7.55 1.96
CA THR A 14 -26.81 -7.43 0.50
C THR A 14 -26.05 -6.17 0.07
N GLY A 15 -24.82 -6.01 0.55
CA GLY A 15 -23.93 -4.91 0.23
C GLY A 15 -22.50 -5.40 0.06
N SER A 16 -21.80 -4.92 -0.98
CA SER A 16 -20.37 -5.15 -1.10
C SER A 16 -19.67 -4.54 0.11
N SER A 17 -19.01 -5.36 0.92
CA SER A 17 -18.22 -4.87 2.06
C SER A 17 -16.89 -4.24 1.64
N PHE A 18 -16.53 -4.31 0.35
CA PHE A 18 -15.24 -3.89 -0.20
C PHE A 18 -14.04 -4.41 0.62
N LEU A 19 -14.18 -5.57 1.27
CA LEU A 19 -13.12 -6.22 2.01
C LEU A 19 -12.31 -7.08 1.03
N TRP A 20 -11.04 -6.72 0.82
CA TRP A 20 -10.16 -7.43 -0.10
C TRP A 20 -9.28 -8.40 0.67
N SER A 21 -8.96 -9.55 0.08
CA SER A 21 -8.04 -10.52 0.67
C SER A 21 -7.00 -11.04 -0.32
N THR A 22 -5.86 -11.47 0.20
CA THR A 22 -4.86 -12.24 -0.55
C THR A 22 -5.26 -13.71 -0.63
N ARG A 23 -4.85 -14.41 -1.69
CA ARG A 23 -5.02 -15.87 -1.83
C ARG A 23 -3.85 -16.60 -1.18
N GLN A 24 -3.70 -16.49 0.13
CA GLN A 24 -2.64 -17.16 0.89
C GLN A 24 -3.17 -17.69 2.23
N GLU A 25 -2.40 -18.57 2.88
CA GLU A 25 -2.71 -19.15 4.19
C GLU A 25 -1.59 -18.83 5.19
N PRO A 26 -1.86 -18.12 6.30
CA PRO A 26 -3.14 -17.51 6.67
C PRO A 26 -3.50 -16.30 5.79
N PRO A 27 -4.80 -15.99 5.60
CA PRO A 27 -5.22 -14.89 4.74
C PRO A 27 -4.78 -13.54 5.28
N SER A 28 -4.49 -12.59 4.38
CA SER A 28 -4.33 -11.18 4.74
C SER A 28 -5.46 -10.36 4.14
N TYR A 29 -5.99 -9.44 4.94
CA TYR A 29 -7.11 -8.58 4.56
C TYR A 29 -6.67 -7.13 4.41
N PHE A 30 -7.21 -6.44 3.41
CA PHE A 30 -7.03 -5.00 3.20
C PHE A 30 -8.34 -4.27 3.47
N PHE A 31 -8.28 -3.33 4.39
CA PHE A 31 -9.42 -2.53 4.83
C PHE A 31 -9.57 -1.20 4.07
N GLY A 32 -8.61 -0.87 3.20
CA GLY A 32 -8.54 0.44 2.53
C GLY A 32 -8.11 1.56 3.48
N THR A 33 -8.34 2.80 3.08
CA THR A 33 -7.93 3.98 3.85
C THR A 33 -9.07 4.47 4.75
N ILE A 34 -8.87 4.47 6.07
CA ILE A 34 -9.85 4.98 7.04
C ILE A 34 -9.32 6.29 7.61
N HIS A 35 -9.81 7.43 7.11
CA HIS A 35 -9.27 8.75 7.42
C HIS A 35 -9.91 9.46 8.63
N VAL A 36 -10.86 8.83 9.31
CA VAL A 36 -11.61 9.50 10.39
C VAL A 36 -11.52 8.68 11.67
N PRO A 37 -10.81 9.15 12.72
CA PRO A 37 -10.84 8.54 14.04
C PRO A 37 -12.16 8.92 14.71
N TYR A 38 -13.24 8.35 14.19
CA TYR A 38 -14.57 8.62 14.69
C TYR A 38 -15.28 7.31 14.95
N THR A 39 -15.47 7.03 16.24
CA THR A 39 -16.09 5.79 16.72
C THR A 39 -17.47 5.55 16.13
N ARG A 40 -18.20 6.60 15.73
CA ARG A 40 -19.50 6.43 15.04
C ARG A 40 -19.39 5.79 13.65
N VAL A 41 -18.22 5.82 13.02
CA VAL A 41 -18.00 5.11 11.74
C VAL A 41 -18.01 3.61 11.97
N TRP A 42 -17.56 3.15 13.15
CA TRP A 42 -17.47 1.73 13.47
C TRP A 42 -18.83 1.03 13.38
N ASP A 43 -19.90 1.67 13.83
CA ASP A 43 -21.27 1.12 13.76
C ASP A 43 -21.70 0.84 12.31
N HIS A 44 -21.14 1.56 11.34
CA HIS A 44 -21.43 1.42 9.91
C HIS A 44 -20.44 0.53 9.14
N VAL A 45 -19.39 0.02 9.80
CA VAL A 45 -18.47 -0.94 9.16
C VAL A 45 -19.18 -2.30 9.01
N PRO A 46 -19.13 -2.93 7.82
CA PRO A 46 -19.70 -4.26 7.59
C PRO A 46 -19.21 -5.30 8.58
N GLU A 47 -20.09 -6.22 8.99
CA GLU A 47 -19.78 -7.18 10.05
C GLU A 47 -18.62 -8.12 9.69
N ASN A 48 -18.51 -8.51 8.42
CA ASN A 48 -17.41 -9.34 7.95
C ASN A 48 -16.04 -8.64 8.06
N ALA A 49 -15.99 -7.32 7.89
CA ALA A 49 -14.77 -6.55 8.11
C ALA A 49 -14.43 -6.47 9.61
N LYS A 50 -15.43 -6.26 10.48
CA LYS A 50 -15.22 -6.28 11.94
C LYS A 50 -14.66 -7.62 12.42
N GLN A 51 -15.21 -8.73 11.91
CA GLN A 51 -14.73 -10.08 12.21
C GLN A 51 -13.31 -10.32 11.70
N ALA A 52 -13.01 -9.93 10.45
CA ALA A 52 -11.66 -10.04 9.90
C ALA A 52 -10.63 -9.25 10.72
N PHE A 53 -11.01 -8.06 11.21
CA PHE A 53 -10.16 -7.24 12.07
C PHE A 53 -9.97 -7.86 13.45
N GLY A 54 -11.04 -8.34 14.10
CA GLY A 54 -10.99 -8.94 15.44
C GLY A 54 -10.27 -10.29 15.49
N ASN A 55 -10.27 -11.04 14.39
CA ASN A 55 -9.60 -12.34 14.27
C ASN A 55 -8.14 -12.22 13.79
N ALA A 56 -7.65 -11.03 13.47
CA ALA A 56 -6.31 -10.85 12.96
C ALA A 56 -5.27 -11.00 14.07
N ASP A 57 -4.28 -11.87 13.87
CA ASP A 57 -3.14 -12.00 14.79
C ASP A 57 -2.30 -10.72 14.85
N ASN A 58 -2.25 -9.98 13.74
CA ASN A 58 -1.49 -8.74 13.60
C ASN A 58 -2.27 -7.74 12.75
N VAL A 59 -2.25 -6.47 13.17
CA VAL A 59 -2.82 -5.35 12.40
C VAL A 59 -1.72 -4.35 12.11
N VAL A 60 -1.49 -4.08 10.83
CA VAL A 60 -0.48 -3.13 10.35
C VAL A 60 -1.20 -1.91 9.80
N PHE A 61 -0.88 -0.73 10.34
CA PHE A 61 -1.45 0.55 9.90
C PHE A 61 -0.54 1.23 8.88
N GLU A 62 -1.05 2.32 8.31
CA GLU A 62 -0.25 3.20 7.46
C GLU A 62 0.97 3.74 8.23
N LEU A 63 2.04 4.01 7.49
CA LEU A 63 3.25 4.59 8.06
C LEU A 63 2.93 5.98 8.63
N ASP A 64 3.39 6.23 9.84
CA ASP A 64 3.26 7.54 10.46
C ASP A 64 4.26 8.52 9.84
N LEU A 65 3.80 9.28 8.83
CA LEU A 65 4.61 10.30 8.18
C LEU A 65 4.80 11.57 9.04
N MET A 66 4.30 11.60 10.27
CA MET A 66 4.60 12.64 11.26
C MET A 66 5.76 12.24 12.19
N ASP A 67 6.11 10.96 12.25
CA ASP A 67 7.24 10.46 13.02
C ASP A 67 8.57 10.71 12.28
N PRO A 68 9.50 11.52 12.84
CA PRO A 68 10.79 11.80 12.21
C PRO A 68 11.62 10.53 11.94
N ALA A 69 11.51 9.50 12.78
CA ALA A 69 12.25 8.26 12.57
C ALA A 69 11.74 7.51 11.33
N THR A 70 10.43 7.41 11.17
CA THR A 70 9.77 6.86 9.98
C THR A 70 10.17 7.62 8.71
N ILE A 71 10.15 8.95 8.74
CA ILE A 71 10.57 9.78 7.59
C ILE A 71 12.04 9.53 7.25
N SER A 72 12.92 9.47 8.25
CA SER A 72 14.35 9.22 8.03
C SER A 72 14.62 7.84 7.43
N ALA A 73 13.91 6.81 7.91
CA ALA A 73 14.00 5.46 7.37
C ALA A 73 13.53 5.41 5.91
N LEU A 74 12.39 6.03 5.61
CA LEU A 74 11.86 6.13 4.24
C LEU A 74 12.82 6.89 3.30
N ALA A 75 13.40 7.99 3.78
CA ALA A 75 14.37 8.76 3.02
C ALA A 75 15.62 7.96 2.64
N THR A 76 15.96 6.95 3.45
CA THR A 76 17.05 6.01 3.17
C THR A 76 16.59 4.92 2.19
N CYS A 77 15.42 4.32 2.43
CA CYS A 77 14.89 3.24 1.60
C CYS A 77 14.50 3.66 0.17
N GLN A 78 14.18 4.93 -0.07
CA GLN A 78 13.85 5.43 -1.40
C GLN A 78 15.06 5.55 -2.34
N MET A 79 16.28 5.52 -1.80
CA MET A 79 17.48 5.66 -2.61
C MET A 79 17.76 4.37 -3.39
N LEU A 80 18.25 4.53 -4.62
CA LEU A 80 18.74 3.38 -5.40
C LEU A 80 19.93 2.72 -4.68
N PRO A 81 20.14 1.41 -4.88
CA PRO A 81 21.36 0.75 -4.41
C PRO A 81 22.61 1.50 -4.85
N GLU A 82 23.67 1.44 -4.04
CA GLU A 82 24.90 2.17 -4.31
C GLU A 82 25.43 1.90 -5.73
N GLY A 83 25.74 2.97 -6.46
CA GLY A 83 26.28 2.91 -7.81
C GLY A 83 25.25 2.72 -8.93
N LEU A 84 23.95 2.57 -8.62
CA LEU A 84 22.89 2.51 -9.62
C LEU A 84 22.24 3.88 -9.87
N SER A 85 21.85 4.10 -11.12
CA SER A 85 21.04 5.25 -11.56
C SER A 85 19.70 4.79 -12.13
N LEU A 86 18.78 5.74 -12.36
CA LEU A 86 17.48 5.44 -12.94
C LEU A 86 17.59 4.81 -14.35
N VAL A 87 18.64 5.13 -15.10
CA VAL A 87 18.90 4.54 -16.42
C VAL A 87 19.19 3.04 -16.32
N ASP A 88 19.84 2.61 -15.23
CA ASP A 88 20.21 1.20 -15.04
C ASP A 88 19.01 0.34 -14.60
N VAL A 89 17.93 0.96 -14.09
CA VAL A 89 16.78 0.26 -13.49
C VAL A 89 15.50 0.38 -14.33
N LEU A 90 15.28 1.51 -14.98
CA LEU A 90 14.06 1.75 -15.76
C LEU A 90 14.19 1.25 -17.20
N PRO A 91 13.10 0.71 -17.79
CA PRO A 91 13.01 0.53 -19.23
C PRO A 91 13.30 1.84 -19.98
N ARG A 92 14.01 1.75 -21.11
CA ARG A 92 14.51 2.91 -21.87
C ARG A 92 13.39 3.88 -22.27
N ASP A 93 12.27 3.36 -22.74
CA ASP A 93 11.11 4.15 -23.16
C ASP A 93 10.49 4.93 -21.98
N LEU A 94 10.44 4.30 -20.80
CA LEU A 94 9.96 4.94 -19.58
C LEU A 94 10.92 6.02 -19.10
N PHE A 95 12.21 5.76 -19.12
CA PHE A 95 13.24 6.75 -18.77
C PHE A 95 13.16 7.98 -19.70
N GLU A 96 13.04 7.78 -21.01
CA GLU A 96 12.93 8.88 -21.97
C GLU A 96 11.64 9.70 -21.78
N ARG A 97 10.53 9.07 -21.39
CA ARG A 97 9.29 9.76 -21.03
C ARG A 97 9.46 10.59 -19.76
N LEU A 98 10.07 10.00 -18.73
CA LEU A 98 10.35 10.69 -17.46
C LEU A 98 11.26 11.89 -17.67
N LYS A 99 12.38 11.70 -18.38
CA LYS A 99 13.35 12.76 -18.68
C LYS A 99 12.68 13.94 -19.38
N ARG A 100 11.91 13.69 -20.45
CA ARG A 100 11.16 14.75 -21.16
C ARG A 100 10.19 15.51 -20.26
N HIS A 101 9.52 14.81 -19.34
CA HIS A 101 8.60 15.45 -18.41
C HIS A 101 9.33 16.35 -17.41
N LEU A 102 10.46 15.88 -16.85
CA LEU A 102 11.28 16.66 -15.91
C LEU A 102 11.91 17.89 -16.59
N ASP A 103 12.37 17.75 -17.83
CA ASP A 103 12.85 18.87 -18.66
C ASP A 103 11.76 19.92 -18.92
N TYR A 104 10.50 19.47 -19.03
CA TYR A 104 9.32 20.34 -19.20
C TYR A 104 8.98 21.08 -17.89
N VAL A 105 8.91 20.39 -16.75
CA VAL A 105 8.56 21.01 -15.45
C VAL A 105 9.71 21.74 -14.76
N LYS A 106 10.92 21.74 -15.36
CA LYS A 106 12.12 22.42 -14.85
C LYS A 106 12.52 21.99 -13.44
N VAL A 107 12.30 20.72 -13.10
CA VAL A 107 12.70 20.14 -11.82
C VAL A 107 14.10 19.52 -11.98
N PRO A 108 15.15 20.07 -11.33
CA PRO A 108 16.44 19.43 -11.28
C PRO A 108 16.36 18.19 -10.38
N VAL A 109 16.73 17.02 -10.93
CA VAL A 109 16.80 15.75 -10.20
C VAL A 109 18.23 15.26 -10.20
N GLY A 110 18.82 15.12 -9.01
CA GLY A 110 20.20 14.68 -8.82
C GLY A 110 20.51 13.25 -9.30
N TRP A 111 19.49 12.46 -9.65
CA TRP A 111 19.63 11.07 -10.10
C TRP A 111 19.49 10.89 -11.63
N VAL A 112 19.21 11.97 -12.37
CA VAL A 112 19.26 11.96 -13.83
C VAL A 112 20.68 12.39 -14.24
N GLN A 113 21.61 11.44 -14.16
CA GLN A 113 22.93 11.64 -14.73
C GLN A 113 22.86 11.40 -16.25
N PRO A 114 23.45 12.28 -17.08
CA PRO A 114 23.60 12.00 -18.49
C PRO A 114 24.53 10.79 -18.69
N GLU A 115 24.27 9.97 -19.71
CA GLU A 115 25.12 8.82 -20.08
C GLU A 115 26.59 9.22 -20.38
N SER A 116 26.94 10.51 -20.47
CA SER A 116 28.25 10.98 -20.92
C SER A 116 29.37 11.03 -19.87
N ASP A 117 29.11 10.73 -18.59
CA ASP A 117 30.13 10.88 -17.54
C ASP A 117 30.84 9.58 -17.14
N ARG A 118 30.59 8.45 -17.82
CA ARG A 118 31.28 7.16 -17.58
C ARG A 118 32.52 6.92 -18.46
N GLN A 119 33.23 7.98 -18.83
CA GLN A 119 34.48 7.85 -19.59
C GLN A 119 35.59 8.74 -19.03
N LYS A 120 36.03 8.44 -17.81
CA LYS A 120 37.39 8.74 -17.30
C LYS A 120 37.86 7.64 -16.37
#